data_AF-W9VNN3-F1
#
_entry.id   AF-W9VNN3-F1
#
_cell.length_a   1.000
_cell.length_b   1.000
_cell.length_c   1.000
_cell.angle_alpha   90.00
_cell.angle_beta   90.00
_cell.angle_gamma   90.00
#
_symmetry.space_group_name_H-M   'P 1'
#
loop_
_entity.id
_entity.type
_entity.pdbx_description
1 polymer ?
#
loop_
_entity_poly.entity_id
_entity_poly.type
_entity_poly.pdbx_seq_one_letter_code
_entity_poly.pdbx_strand_id
1 'polypeptide(L)'
;MGRTCILGDAAHPMLPDQSQGACQAIEDAAALGLIFGRDYTYTSDVAAGLALYEMVQKPRATKVQAASARARENINERIGFSSMKIGYKAAVAMGKLTIDEMNLYDMRRYVADEAAPQRRSRSDVISHKGAFVPLMSVSRMPEQWARM
;
A
#
# COMPACT_ATOMS: atom_id res chain seq x y z
N MET A 1 -7.34 12.59 13.65
CA MET A 1 -6.96 11.26 14.20
C MET A 1 -6.67 10.32 13.03
N GLY A 2 -5.78 9.33 13.15
CA GLY A 2 -5.36 8.48 12.02
C GLY A 2 -3.84 8.33 11.87
N ARG A 3 -3.13 7.97 12.96
CA ARG A 3 -1.66 7.85 12.97
C ARG A 3 -1.16 6.44 13.29
N THR A 4 -2.07 5.49 13.32
CA THR A 4 -1.79 4.11 13.72
C THR A 4 -2.58 3.19 12.80
N CYS A 5 -1.95 2.09 12.40
CA CYS A 5 -2.59 0.98 11.72
C CYS A 5 -2.17 -0.33 12.40
N ILE A 6 -2.85 -1.41 12.04
CA ILE A 6 -2.49 -2.79 12.42
C ILE A 6 -2.10 -3.55 11.15
N LEU A 7 -1.24 -4.56 11.29
CA LEU A 7 -0.78 -5.43 10.20
C LEU A 7 -0.49 -6.84 10.72
N GLY A 8 -0.23 -7.79 9.81
CA GLY A 8 0.06 -9.18 10.16
C GLY A 8 -1.10 -9.84 10.92
N ASP A 9 -0.79 -10.78 11.81
CA ASP A 9 -1.79 -11.53 12.59
C ASP A 9 -2.69 -10.66 13.46
N ALA A 10 -2.27 -9.43 13.83
CA ALA A 10 -3.14 -8.49 14.52
C ALA A 10 -4.28 -7.97 13.63
N ALA A 11 -4.07 -7.91 12.32
CA ALA A 11 -5.03 -7.43 11.33
C ALA A 11 -5.78 -8.57 10.62
N HIS A 12 -5.08 -9.65 10.28
CA HIS A 12 -5.62 -10.74 9.45
C HIS A 12 -5.16 -12.13 9.92
N PRO A 13 -5.47 -12.53 11.17
CA PRO A 13 -5.13 -13.85 11.66
C PRO A 13 -5.82 -14.92 10.81
N MET A 14 -5.08 -15.92 10.34
CA MET A 14 -5.62 -16.91 9.40
C MET A 14 -5.14 -18.33 9.69
N LEU A 15 -5.91 -19.30 9.19
CA LEU A 15 -5.54 -20.70 9.28
C LEU A 15 -4.27 -20.99 8.44
N PRO A 16 -3.40 -21.92 8.88
CA PRO A 16 -2.10 -22.17 8.24
C PRO A 16 -2.19 -22.91 6.90
N ASP A 17 -3.40 -23.31 6.47
CA ASP A 17 -3.63 -24.24 5.36
C ASP A 17 -3.18 -23.73 3.99
N GLN A 18 -2.91 -22.43 3.84
CA GLN A 18 -2.32 -21.84 2.63
C GLN A 18 -0.85 -21.42 2.82
N SER A 19 -0.30 -21.52 4.03
CA SER A 19 1.04 -21.02 4.38
C SER A 19 1.27 -19.53 4.08
N GLN A 20 0.21 -18.72 4.01
CA GLN A 20 0.29 -17.32 3.58
C GLN A 20 0.31 -16.28 4.70
N GLY A 21 0.11 -16.63 5.97
CA GLY A 21 0.04 -15.64 7.07
C GLY A 21 1.28 -14.75 7.15
N ALA A 22 2.47 -15.35 7.25
CA ALA A 22 3.74 -14.63 7.26
C ALA A 22 3.99 -13.87 5.95
N CYS A 23 3.63 -14.45 4.80
CA CYS A 23 3.75 -13.79 3.50
C CYS A 23 2.90 -12.51 3.43
N GLN A 24 1.67 -12.53 3.95
CA GLN A 24 0.81 -11.34 4.02
C GLN A 24 1.37 -10.26 4.95
N ALA A 25 1.95 -10.65 6.09
CA ALA A 25 2.64 -9.70 6.98
C ALA A 25 3.87 -9.04 6.31
N ILE A 26 4.63 -9.80 5.52
CA ILE A 26 5.75 -9.26 4.73
C ILE A 26 5.22 -8.32 3.64
N GLU A 27 4.14 -8.69 2.96
CA GLU A 27 3.48 -7.82 1.98
C GLU A 27 2.99 -6.50 2.63
N ASP A 28 2.48 -6.54 3.87
CA ASP A 28 2.09 -5.33 4.60
C ASP A 28 3.26 -4.37 4.81
N ALA A 29 4.38 -4.91 5.30
CA ALA A 29 5.58 -4.12 5.53
C ALA A 29 6.12 -3.53 4.21
N ALA A 30 6.06 -4.30 3.13
CA ALA A 30 6.44 -3.84 1.80
C ALA A 30 5.52 -2.71 1.30
N ALA A 31 4.20 -2.84 1.47
CA ALA A 31 3.24 -1.82 1.06
C ALA A 31 3.45 -0.49 1.82
N LEU A 32 3.64 -0.54 3.14
CA LEU A 32 4.00 0.64 3.94
C LEU A 32 5.34 1.25 3.49
N GLY A 33 6.34 0.40 3.24
CA GLY A 33 7.65 0.81 2.74
C GLY A 33 7.58 1.46 1.35
N LEU A 34 6.65 1.04 0.49
CA LEU A 34 6.39 1.70 -0.79
C LEU A 34 5.72 3.06 -0.55
N ILE A 35 4.60 3.10 0.18
CA ILE A 35 3.79 4.32 0.36
C ILE A 35 4.60 5.46 0.99
N PHE A 36 5.42 5.15 2.00
CA PHE A 36 6.24 6.12 2.73
C PHE A 36 7.72 6.14 2.30
N GLY A 37 8.11 5.32 1.33
CA GLY A 37 9.49 5.20 0.86
C GLY A 37 9.95 6.41 0.05
N ARG A 38 11.26 6.64 -0.01
CA ARG A 38 11.87 7.80 -0.70
C ARG A 38 11.60 7.79 -2.21
N ASP A 39 11.69 6.62 -2.84
CA ASP A 39 11.54 6.47 -4.29
C ASP A 39 10.07 6.42 -4.74
N TYR A 40 9.15 6.26 -3.79
CA TYR A 40 7.73 6.03 -4.06
C TYR A 40 6.81 6.89 -3.19
N THR A 41 7.32 8.00 -2.64
CA THR A 41 6.58 8.87 -1.71
C THR A 41 5.28 9.34 -2.37
N TYR A 42 4.17 8.73 -1.94
CA TYR A 42 2.83 9.06 -2.42
C TYR A 42 2.32 10.32 -1.71
N THR A 43 2.52 10.39 -0.40
CA THR A 43 2.09 11.51 0.45
C THR A 43 3.02 11.67 1.64
N SER A 44 3.10 12.89 2.18
CA SER A 44 3.72 13.16 3.49
C SER A 44 2.71 13.20 4.64
N ASP A 45 1.41 13.06 4.32
CA ASP A 45 0.36 12.93 5.33
C ASP A 45 0.23 11.47 5.77
N VAL A 46 0.57 11.22 7.04
CA VAL A 46 0.49 9.88 7.65
C VAL A 46 -0.91 9.30 7.55
N ALA A 47 -1.97 10.09 7.78
CA ALA A 47 -3.33 9.56 7.77
C ALA A 47 -3.75 9.13 6.37
N ALA A 48 -3.41 9.92 5.35
CA ALA A 48 -3.67 9.56 3.96
C ALA A 48 -2.87 8.33 3.53
N GLY A 49 -1.59 8.22 3.93
CA GLY A 49 -0.77 7.06 3.60
C GLY A 49 -1.27 5.78 4.26
N LEU A 50 -1.71 5.84 5.52
CA LEU A 50 -2.30 4.69 6.21
C LEU A 50 -3.67 4.29 5.63
N ALA A 51 -4.47 5.24 5.14
CA ALA A 51 -5.71 4.95 4.43
C ALA A 51 -5.46 4.24 3.09
N LEU A 52 -4.44 4.66 2.33
CA LEU A 52 -4.02 3.97 1.11
C LEU A 52 -3.51 2.55 1.42
N TYR A 53 -2.74 2.39 2.50
CA TYR A 53 -2.28 1.07 2.96
C TYR A 53 -3.47 0.13 3.22
N GLU A 54 -4.48 0.58 3.98
CA GLU A 54 -5.67 -0.24 4.24
C GLU A 54 -6.41 -0.60 2.94
N MET A 55 -6.58 0.38 2.04
CA MET A 55 -7.27 0.20 0.76
C MET A 55 -6.60 -0.88 -0.10
N VAL A 56 -5.26 -0.89 -0.14
CA VAL A 56 -4.47 -1.84 -0.94
C VAL A 56 -4.47 -3.24 -0.31
N GLN A 57 -4.25 -3.33 1.01
CA GLN A 57 -3.95 -4.62 1.64
C GLN A 57 -5.19 -5.37 2.14
N LYS A 58 -6.22 -4.67 2.60
CA LYS A 58 -7.40 -5.30 3.20
C LYS A 58 -8.12 -6.26 2.24
N PRO A 59 -8.38 -5.94 0.96
CA PRO A 59 -9.07 -6.86 0.06
C PRO A 59 -8.30 -8.16 -0.15
N ARG A 60 -6.97 -8.07 -0.32
CA ARG A 60 -6.09 -9.20 -0.57
C ARG A 60 -5.97 -10.09 0.67
N ALA A 61 -5.64 -9.52 1.83
CA ALA A 61 -5.51 -10.27 3.07
C ALA A 61 -6.83 -10.97 3.46
N THR A 62 -7.97 -10.29 3.27
CA THR A 62 -9.30 -10.87 3.51
C THR A 62 -9.57 -12.08 2.61
N LYS A 63 -9.22 -11.99 1.31
CA LYS A 63 -9.39 -13.09 0.37
C LYS A 63 -8.52 -14.29 0.74
N VAL A 64 -7.26 -14.05 1.13
CA VAL A 64 -6.33 -15.10 1.56
C VAL A 64 -6.79 -15.76 2.85
N GLN A 65 -7.25 -14.97 3.83
CA GLN A 65 -7.81 -15.48 5.07
C GLN A 65 -9.02 -16.39 4.82
N ALA A 66 -9.99 -15.94 4.00
CA ALA A 66 -11.16 -16.73 3.65
C ALA A 66 -10.80 -18.01 2.87
N ALA A 67 -9.87 -17.92 1.93
CA ALA A 67 -9.37 -19.08 1.18
C ALA A 67 -8.64 -20.08 2.09
N SER A 68 -7.95 -19.60 3.13
CA SER A 68 -7.31 -20.46 4.13
C SER A 68 -8.33 -21.21 4.97
N ALA A 69 -9.45 -20.58 5.32
CA ALA A 69 -10.56 -21.26 5.99
C ALA A 69 -11.19 -22.35 5.13
N ARG A 70 -11.45 -22.08 3.83
CA ARG A 70 -12.00 -23.11 2.94
C ARG A 70 -11.01 -24.26 2.69
N ALA A 71 -9.70 -23.96 2.65
CA ALA A 71 -8.65 -24.97 2.46
C ALA A 71 -8.54 -25.97 3.61
N ARG A 72 -8.93 -25.58 4.84
CA ARG A 72 -9.03 -26.50 5.97
C ARG A 72 -10.05 -27.61 5.72
N GLU A 73 -11.17 -27.29 5.08
CA GLU A 73 -12.25 -28.24 4.83
C GLU A 73 -12.12 -28.94 3.47
N ASN A 74 -11.49 -28.30 2.49
CA ASN A 74 -11.38 -28.82 1.12
C ASN A 74 -9.99 -28.59 0.55
N ILE A 75 -9.25 -29.68 0.34
CA ILE A 75 -7.89 -29.63 -0.22
C ILE A 75 -7.84 -29.00 -1.63
N ASN A 76 -8.94 -29.04 -2.40
CA ASN A 76 -9.03 -28.39 -3.72
C ASN A 76 -9.19 -26.86 -3.63
N GLU A 77 -9.18 -26.27 -2.43
CA GLU A 77 -9.09 -24.81 -2.22
C GLU A 77 -7.65 -24.36 -1.97
N ARG A 78 -6.73 -25.29 -1.66
CA ARG A 78 -5.32 -24.94 -1.47
C ARG A 78 -4.72 -24.41 -2.77
N ILE A 79 -3.88 -23.38 -2.64
CA ILE A 79 -3.11 -22.79 -3.73
C ILE A 79 -2.32 -23.92 -4.42
N GLY A 80 -2.36 -23.94 -5.75
CA GLY A 80 -1.80 -25.01 -6.58
C GLY A 80 -2.82 -26.08 -6.98
N PHE A 81 -3.77 -26.43 -6.11
CA PHE A 81 -4.87 -27.36 -6.46
C PHE A 81 -6.12 -26.63 -6.95
N SER A 82 -6.34 -25.39 -6.48
CA SER A 82 -7.52 -24.58 -6.75
C SER A 82 -7.79 -24.29 -8.23
N SER A 83 -6.75 -24.28 -9.06
CA SER A 83 -6.85 -24.15 -10.52
C SER A 83 -6.46 -25.40 -11.30
N MET A 84 -5.98 -26.45 -10.64
CA MET A 84 -5.32 -27.59 -11.32
C MET A 84 -6.26 -28.36 -12.26
N LYS A 85 -7.51 -28.59 -11.85
CA LYS A 85 -8.48 -29.37 -12.62
C LYS A 85 -9.35 -28.52 -13.55
N ILE A 86 -9.60 -27.27 -13.18
CA ILE A 86 -10.57 -26.39 -13.84
C ILE A 86 -9.91 -25.27 -14.66
N GLY A 87 -8.59 -25.11 -14.53
CA GLY A 87 -7.82 -24.02 -15.14
C GLY A 87 -7.97 -22.68 -14.39
N TYR A 88 -7.02 -21.78 -14.66
CA TYR A 88 -6.94 -20.45 -14.02
C TYR A 88 -8.23 -19.63 -14.16
N LYS A 89 -8.74 -19.47 -15.39
CA LYS A 89 -9.90 -18.60 -15.67
C LYS A 89 -11.16 -19.04 -14.92
N ALA A 90 -11.45 -20.34 -14.90
CA ALA A 90 -12.62 -20.85 -14.18
C ALA A 90 -12.46 -20.74 -12.66
N ALA A 91 -11.25 -21.00 -12.14
CA ALA A 91 -10.96 -20.86 -10.72
C ALA A 91 -11.16 -19.41 -10.24
N VAL A 92 -10.70 -18.42 -11.03
CA VAL A 92 -10.91 -17.00 -10.75
C VAL A 92 -12.40 -16.64 -10.77
N ALA A 93 -13.16 -17.12 -11.77
CA ALA A 93 -14.60 -16.89 -11.85
C ALA A 93 -15.37 -17.48 -10.66
N MET A 94 -14.85 -18.57 -10.07
CA MET A 94 -15.39 -19.19 -8.85
C MET A 94 -14.88 -18.52 -7.56
N GLY A 95 -14.12 -17.43 -7.64
CA GLY A 95 -13.57 -16.73 -6.48
C GLY A 95 -12.50 -17.51 -5.72
N LYS A 96 -11.90 -18.54 -6.34
CA LYS A 96 -10.82 -19.30 -5.72
C LYS A 96 -9.52 -18.50 -5.69
N LEU A 97 -8.72 -18.72 -4.65
CA LEU A 97 -7.36 -18.19 -4.58
C LEU A 97 -6.44 -19.10 -5.38
N THR A 98 -5.82 -18.55 -6.42
CA THR A 98 -4.97 -19.32 -7.34
C THR A 98 -3.49 -19.05 -7.10
N ILE A 99 -2.63 -19.97 -7.56
CA ILE A 99 -1.18 -19.77 -7.48
C ILE A 99 -0.71 -18.59 -8.34
N ASP A 100 -1.34 -18.42 -9.50
CA ASP A 100 -1.05 -17.30 -10.40
C ASP A 100 -1.42 -15.96 -9.76
N GLU A 101 -2.58 -15.86 -9.12
CA GLU A 101 -2.99 -14.65 -8.40
C GLU A 101 -2.05 -14.29 -7.24
N MET A 102 -1.49 -15.29 -6.56
CA MET A 102 -0.52 -15.05 -5.50
C MET A 102 0.84 -14.62 -6.06
N ASN A 103 1.35 -15.32 -7.07
CA ASN A 103 2.72 -15.16 -7.57
C ASN A 103 2.88 -14.03 -8.59
N LEU A 104 1.85 -13.70 -9.35
CA LEU A 104 1.88 -12.62 -10.36
C LEU A 104 1.42 -11.27 -9.80
N TYR A 105 1.29 -11.17 -8.47
CA TYR A 105 0.94 -9.93 -7.81
C TYR A 105 2.06 -8.89 -7.93
N ASP A 106 1.82 -7.84 -8.71
CA ASP A 106 2.69 -6.66 -8.77
C ASP A 106 2.18 -5.59 -7.81
N MET A 107 2.71 -5.62 -6.59
CA MET A 107 2.36 -4.66 -5.54
C MET A 107 2.67 -3.22 -5.93
N ARG A 108 3.79 -2.97 -6.62
CA ARG A 108 4.21 -1.60 -6.95
C ARG A 108 3.22 -0.97 -7.91
N ARG A 109 2.83 -1.71 -8.94
CA ARG A 109 1.80 -1.29 -9.88
C ARG A 109 0.47 -1.10 -9.17
N TYR A 110 0.05 -2.06 -8.34
CA TYR A 110 -1.25 -1.98 -7.67
C TYR A 110 -1.34 -0.77 -6.73
N VAL A 111 -0.33 -0.52 -5.89
CA VAL A 111 -0.25 0.69 -5.06
C VAL A 111 -0.28 1.96 -5.91
N ALA A 112 0.45 1.99 -7.04
CA ALA A 112 0.48 3.15 -7.92
C ALA A 112 -0.89 3.44 -8.56
N ASP A 113 -1.61 2.39 -8.98
CA ASP A 113 -2.94 2.49 -9.58
C ASP A 113 -3.96 3.00 -8.56
N GLU A 114 -3.98 2.47 -7.34
CA GLU A 114 -4.87 2.92 -6.24
C GLU A 114 -4.53 4.33 -5.74
N ALA A 115 -3.25 4.72 -5.82
CA ALA A 115 -2.77 6.05 -5.46
C ALA A 115 -3.09 7.11 -6.52
N ALA A 116 -3.23 6.74 -7.79
CA ALA A 116 -3.36 7.67 -8.91
C ALA A 116 -4.52 8.68 -8.76
N PRO A 117 -5.74 8.29 -8.34
CA PRO A 117 -6.84 9.23 -8.12
C PRO A 117 -6.57 10.22 -6.99
N GLN A 118 -5.70 9.86 -6.05
CA GLN A 118 -5.44 10.62 -4.83
C GLN A 118 -4.13 11.43 -4.93
N ARG A 119 -3.46 11.39 -6.08
CA ARG A 119 -2.20 12.11 -6.32
C ARG A 119 -2.53 13.57 -6.59
N ARG A 120 -2.34 14.42 -5.57
CA ARG A 120 -2.49 15.87 -5.70
C ARG A 120 -1.63 16.38 -6.86
N SER A 121 -2.15 17.31 -7.66
CA SER A 121 -1.35 17.94 -8.71
C SER A 121 -0.09 18.55 -8.08
N ARG A 122 1.07 18.43 -8.76
CA ARG A 122 2.33 19.01 -8.28
C ARG A 122 2.22 20.53 -8.04
N SER A 123 1.22 21.18 -8.64
CA SER A 123 0.86 22.58 -8.45
C SER A 123 0.26 22.86 -7.06
N ASP A 124 -0.44 21.90 -6.46
CA ASP A 124 -1.11 22.07 -5.15
C ASP A 124 -0.14 21.98 -3.97
N VAL A 125 1.02 21.33 -4.17
CA VAL A 125 2.09 21.23 -3.18
C VAL A 125 2.84 22.56 -3.02
N ILE A 126 2.86 23.40 -4.05
CA ILE A 126 3.51 24.73 -4.01
C ILE A 126 2.62 25.76 -3.28
N SER A 127 1.30 25.58 -3.29
CA SER A 127 0.35 26.51 -2.64
C SER A 127 0.42 26.50 -1.10
N HIS A 128 1.01 25.49 -0.46
CA HIS A 128 1.06 25.38 1.01
C HIS A 128 2.47 25.54 1.61
N LYS A 129 3.47 25.91 0.79
CA LYS A 129 4.70 26.47 1.34
C LYS A 129 4.42 27.94 1.65
N GLY A 130 4.35 28.25 2.94
CA GLY A 130 4.38 29.63 3.43
C GLY A 130 5.45 30.43 2.71
N ALA A 131 5.11 31.68 2.40
CA ALA A 131 5.87 32.65 1.63
C ALA A 131 7.39 32.36 1.62
N PHE A 132 7.89 31.92 0.47
CA PHE A 132 9.31 32.02 0.18
C PHE A 132 9.65 33.51 0.14
N VAL A 133 10.19 34.04 1.23
CA VAL A 133 10.84 35.35 1.24
C VAL A 133 12.14 35.15 0.46
N PRO A 134 12.30 35.73 -0.75
CA PRO A 134 13.56 35.60 -1.44
C PRO A 134 14.60 36.39 -0.64
N LEU A 135 15.76 35.78 -0.40
CA LEU A 135 16.92 36.45 0.16
C LEU A 135 17.20 37.70 -0.69
N MET A 136 17.01 38.89 -0.12
CA MET A 136 17.31 40.13 -0.83
C MET A 136 18.79 40.12 -1.21
N SER A 137 19.07 40.38 -2.49
CA SER A 137 20.41 40.71 -2.97
C SER A 137 20.99 41.84 -2.13
N VAL A 138 22.26 41.68 -1.71
CA VAL A 138 23.04 42.61 -0.87
C VAL A 138 23.07 44.05 -1.41
N SER A 139 22.71 44.26 -2.67
CA SER A 139 22.71 45.56 -3.36
C SER A 139 21.51 46.48 -3.06
N ARG A 140 20.62 46.17 -2.10
CA ARG A 140 19.48 47.05 -1.73
C ARG A 140 19.21 47.15 -0.22
N MET A 141 20.21 47.50 0.59
CA MET A 141 19.99 47.89 2.00
C MET A 141 20.03 49.43 2.16
N PRO A 142 19.10 50.05 2.91
CA PRO A 142 19.18 51.48 3.26
C PRO A 142 20.30 51.76 4.28
N GLU A 143 21.00 52.90 4.16
CA GLU A 143 22.24 53.26 4.88
C GLU A 143 22.17 53.31 6.43
N GLN A 144 21.01 53.09 7.03
CA GLN A 144 20.79 53.28 8.47
C GLN A 144 21.18 52.09 9.37
N TRP A 145 21.91 51.08 8.87
CA TRP A 145 22.40 49.93 9.65
C TRP A 145 23.93 49.81 9.70
N ALA A 146 24.69 50.79 9.21
CA ALA A 146 26.15 50.70 9.09
C ALA A 146 26.96 51.14 10.34
N ARG A 147 26.35 51.36 11.50
CA ARG A 147 27.06 51.65 12.76
C ARG A 147 26.36 51.06 13.98
N MET A 148 26.61 49.78 14.23
CA MET A 148 26.60 49.15 15.55
C MET A 148 27.46 47.89 15.50
#